data_AF-A0A354ITV0-F1
#
_entry.id   AF-A0A354ITV0-F1
#
_cell.length_a   1.000
_cell.length_b   1.000
_cell.length_c   1.000
_cell.angle_alpha   90.00
_cell.angle_beta   90.00
_cell.angle_gamma   90.00
#
_symmetry.space_group_name_H-M   'P 1'
#
loop_
_entity.id
_entity.type
_entity.pdbx_description
1 polymer ?
#
loop_
_entity_poly.entity_id
_entity_poly.type
_entity_poly.pdbx_seq_one_letter_code
_entity_poly.pdbx_strand_id
1 'polypeptide(L)'
;PQFAERGEGMRHGFARVSNWHVEDSGVEHGWAFAVLALEPQDLAPEHAAAWPHGFALALRVSIHANELRMRFEVRNAGQDAFAFAAALHTYHLVGDIETVRINGVEREELAITGKFDHVYEGVTPPLALIDGGVMLTVRQEGFSDAVVWNPGADDAAALSDMADEEYRRFVCV
;
A
#
# COMPACT_ATOMS: atom_id res chain seq x y z
N PRO A 1 -3.24 1.47 -14.81
CA PRO A 1 -2.48 2.16 -13.72
C PRO A 1 -1.28 1.30 -13.30
N GLN A 2 -0.23 1.92 -12.73
CA GLN A 2 1.07 1.28 -12.54
C GLN A 2 1.62 1.38 -11.12
N PHE A 3 2.48 0.43 -10.77
CA PHE A 3 3.31 0.48 -9.58
C PHE A 3 4.63 1.19 -9.92
N ALA A 4 5.02 2.16 -9.09
CA ALA A 4 6.22 2.99 -9.31
C ALA A 4 6.26 3.53 -10.76
N GLU A 5 7.38 3.32 -11.45
CA GLU A 5 7.61 3.73 -12.85
C GLU A 5 7.51 2.54 -13.82
N ARG A 6 6.87 1.42 -13.42
CA ARG A 6 6.69 0.22 -14.25
C ARG A 6 5.54 0.40 -15.27
N GLY A 7 5.62 1.43 -16.09
CA GLY A 7 4.64 1.80 -17.12
C GLY A 7 4.79 3.25 -17.60
N GLU A 8 3.99 3.66 -18.58
CA GLU A 8 4.06 5.00 -19.21
C GLU A 8 3.18 6.07 -18.53
N GLY A 9 2.41 5.68 -17.52
CA GLY A 9 1.51 6.55 -16.79
C GLY A 9 2.15 7.24 -15.58
N MET A 10 1.30 7.91 -14.79
CA MET A 10 1.70 8.58 -13.55
C MET A 10 2.36 7.60 -12.56
N ARG A 11 3.45 8.04 -11.92
CA ARG A 11 4.11 7.27 -10.86
C ARG A 11 3.12 6.93 -9.73
N HIS A 12 2.95 5.64 -9.46
CA HIS A 12 1.94 5.06 -8.55
C HIS A 12 0.47 5.31 -8.95
N GLY A 13 0.22 5.67 -10.20
CA GLY A 13 -1.12 5.83 -10.75
C GLY A 13 -1.93 6.98 -10.15
N PHE A 14 -3.21 7.03 -10.53
CA PHE A 14 -4.14 8.11 -10.20
C PHE A 14 -4.97 7.86 -8.92
N ALA A 15 -5.06 6.61 -8.45
CA ALA A 15 -5.97 6.24 -7.37
C ALA A 15 -5.73 7.04 -6.07
N ARG A 16 -4.46 7.29 -5.72
CA ARG A 16 -4.07 8.04 -4.51
C ARG A 16 -4.26 9.55 -4.60
N VAL A 17 -4.46 10.10 -5.80
CA VAL A 17 -4.68 11.53 -6.05
C VAL A 17 -6.11 11.85 -6.48
N SER A 18 -6.99 10.84 -6.44
CA SER A 18 -8.41 10.99 -6.78
C SER A 18 -9.25 11.09 -5.51
N ASN A 19 -10.40 11.74 -5.61
CA ASN A 19 -11.36 11.79 -4.50
C ASN A 19 -12.25 10.55 -4.55
N TRP A 20 -12.11 9.69 -3.55
CA TRP A 20 -12.98 8.53 -3.37
C TRP A 20 -14.27 8.95 -2.70
N HIS A 21 -15.37 8.27 -3.01
CA HIS A 21 -16.63 8.45 -2.29
C HIS A 21 -16.90 7.25 -1.37
N VAL A 22 -17.63 7.48 -0.28
CA VAL A 22 -18.09 6.40 0.59
C VAL A 22 -19.27 5.73 -0.10
N GLU A 23 -19.11 4.47 -0.50
CA GLU A 23 -20.16 3.65 -1.11
C GLU A 23 -21.03 3.00 -0.03
N ASP A 24 -20.42 2.52 1.05
CA ASP A 24 -21.10 1.88 2.17
C ASP A 24 -20.30 2.06 3.48
N SER A 25 -20.98 2.01 4.62
CA SER A 25 -20.33 1.99 5.92
C SER A 25 -21.29 1.48 7.00
N GLY A 26 -20.75 0.88 8.05
CA GLY A 26 -21.58 0.39 9.13
C GLY A 26 -20.84 -0.49 10.11
N VAL A 27 -21.60 -1.36 10.76
CA VAL A 27 -21.09 -2.37 11.68
C VAL A 27 -21.51 -3.74 11.17
N GLU A 28 -20.54 -4.61 10.96
CA GLU A 28 -20.75 -5.99 10.49
C GLU A 28 -20.07 -6.95 11.46
N HIS A 29 -20.83 -7.92 11.98
CA HIS A 29 -20.35 -8.87 13.00
C HIS A 29 -19.68 -8.20 14.22
N GLY A 30 -20.16 -7.01 14.61
CA GLY A 30 -19.63 -6.24 15.74
C GLY A 30 -18.42 -5.36 15.44
N TRP A 31 -17.97 -5.29 14.18
CA TRP A 31 -16.81 -4.51 13.76
C TRP A 31 -17.20 -3.39 12.80
N ALA A 32 -16.63 -2.20 13.00
CA ALA A 32 -16.87 -1.07 12.11
C ALA A 32 -16.18 -1.29 10.75
N PHE A 33 -16.84 -0.88 9.68
CA PHE A 33 -16.28 -0.91 8.33
C PHE A 33 -16.69 0.31 7.50
N ALA A 34 -15.91 0.60 6.47
CA ALA A 34 -16.26 1.50 5.37
C ALA A 34 -15.83 0.88 4.04
N VAL A 35 -16.60 1.16 2.98
CA VAL A 35 -16.28 0.84 1.59
C VAL A 35 -16.13 2.17 0.86
N LEU A 36 -14.95 2.40 0.32
CA LEU A 36 -14.63 3.53 -0.53
C LEU A 36 -14.65 3.06 -1.98
N ALA A 37 -15.27 3.82 -2.87
CA ALA A 37 -15.32 3.52 -4.29
C ALA A 37 -14.67 4.62 -5.14
N LEU A 38 -14.11 4.19 -6.28
CA LEU A 38 -13.56 5.06 -7.32
C LEU A 38 -13.89 4.54 -8.71
N GLU A 39 -14.51 5.38 -9.53
CA GLU A 39 -14.93 5.09 -10.89
C GLU A 39 -14.45 6.19 -11.87
N PRO A 40 -14.53 6.00 -13.20
CA PRO A 40 -13.99 6.96 -14.17
C PRO A 40 -14.49 8.40 -14.01
N GLN A 41 -15.75 8.60 -13.56
CA GLN A 41 -16.31 9.92 -13.33
C GLN A 41 -15.68 10.68 -12.14
N ASP A 42 -14.99 9.96 -11.25
CA ASP A 42 -14.31 10.53 -10.08
C ASP A 42 -12.88 10.99 -10.40
N LEU A 43 -12.39 10.68 -11.60
CA LEU A 43 -11.06 11.07 -12.04
C LEU A 43 -11.02 12.51 -12.53
N ALA A 44 -9.89 13.18 -12.29
CA ALA A 44 -9.58 14.42 -12.98
C ALA A 44 -9.54 14.18 -14.51
N PRO A 45 -9.96 15.14 -15.35
CA PRO A 45 -10.05 14.97 -16.80
C PRO A 45 -8.76 14.45 -17.46
N GLU A 46 -7.60 14.92 -17.00
CA GLU A 46 -6.28 14.50 -17.47
C GLU A 46 -5.99 13.03 -17.17
N HIS A 47 -6.44 12.50 -16.03
CA HIS A 47 -6.25 11.10 -15.65
C HIS A 47 -7.22 10.19 -16.41
N ALA A 48 -8.47 10.62 -16.58
CA ALA A 48 -9.45 9.92 -17.39
C ALA A 48 -9.00 9.80 -18.86
N ALA A 49 -8.41 10.88 -19.41
CA ALA A 49 -7.86 10.88 -20.77
C ALA A 49 -6.63 9.97 -20.92
N ALA A 50 -5.74 9.94 -19.91
CA ALA A 50 -4.55 9.09 -19.91
C ALA A 50 -4.85 7.60 -19.70
N TRP A 51 -6.00 7.26 -19.13
CA TRP A 51 -6.42 5.87 -18.88
C TRP A 51 -7.91 5.66 -19.25
N PRO A 52 -8.25 5.60 -20.54
CA PRO A 52 -9.63 5.61 -21.03
C PRO A 52 -10.30 4.22 -20.97
N HIS A 53 -10.20 3.53 -19.82
CA HIS A 53 -10.84 2.24 -19.59
C HIS A 53 -12.03 2.36 -18.63
N GLY A 54 -13.07 1.56 -18.85
CA GLY A 54 -14.14 1.37 -17.86
C GLY A 54 -13.64 0.50 -16.71
N PHE A 55 -13.67 1.02 -15.48
CA PHE A 55 -13.26 0.29 -14.29
C PHE A 55 -14.16 0.63 -13.10
N ALA A 56 -14.12 -0.18 -12.05
CA ALA A 56 -14.59 0.20 -10.72
C ALA A 56 -13.58 -0.32 -9.69
N LEU A 57 -13.13 0.55 -8.79
CA LEU A 57 -12.28 0.19 -7.67
C LEU A 57 -13.09 0.26 -6.38
N ALA A 58 -12.86 -0.69 -5.47
CA ALA A 58 -13.41 -0.65 -4.12
C ALA A 58 -12.32 -0.93 -3.10
N LEU A 59 -12.23 -0.11 -2.05
CA LEU A 59 -11.40 -0.34 -0.88
C LEU A 59 -12.29 -0.48 0.34
N ARG A 60 -12.44 -1.73 0.82
CA ARG A 60 -13.11 -2.01 2.09
C ARG A 60 -12.08 -2.01 3.21
N VAL A 61 -12.31 -1.21 4.24
CA VAL A 61 -11.53 -1.20 5.48
C VAL A 61 -12.42 -1.62 6.63
N SER A 62 -11.99 -2.62 7.41
CA SER A 62 -12.68 -3.02 8.65
C SER A 62 -11.71 -3.06 9.83
N ILE A 63 -12.17 -2.52 10.95
CA ILE A 63 -11.38 -2.36 12.17
C ILE A 63 -11.85 -3.40 13.19
N HIS A 64 -10.94 -4.32 13.53
CA HIS A 64 -11.15 -5.34 14.55
C HIS A 64 -10.32 -5.03 15.81
N ALA A 65 -10.52 -5.78 16.90
CA ALA A 65 -9.85 -5.50 18.18
C ALA A 65 -8.31 -5.52 18.10
N ASN A 66 -7.73 -6.38 17.26
CA ASN A 66 -6.29 -6.54 17.11
C ASN A 66 -5.87 -6.72 15.63
N GLU A 67 -6.70 -6.27 14.70
CA GLU A 67 -6.50 -6.49 13.28
C GLU A 67 -7.14 -5.35 12.48
N LEU A 68 -6.40 -4.82 11.50
CA LEU A 68 -6.94 -3.98 10.44
C LEU A 68 -7.03 -4.83 9.18
N ARG A 69 -8.23 -4.95 8.60
CA ARG A 69 -8.41 -5.63 7.31
C ARG A 69 -8.64 -4.61 6.22
N MET A 70 -7.89 -4.76 5.13
CA MET A 70 -8.05 -3.98 3.92
C MET A 70 -8.28 -4.94 2.75
N ARG A 71 -9.35 -4.72 2.00
CA ARG A 71 -9.65 -5.47 0.77
C ARG A 71 -9.77 -4.48 -0.38
N PHE A 72 -8.84 -4.57 -1.31
CA PHE A 72 -8.82 -3.76 -2.52
C PHE A 72 -9.30 -4.61 -3.70
N GLU A 73 -10.34 -4.16 -4.38
CA GLU A 73 -10.95 -4.85 -5.50
C GLU A 73 -10.82 -4.00 -6.76
N VAL A 74 -10.49 -4.67 -7.87
CA VAL A 74 -10.44 -4.07 -9.21
C VAL A 74 -11.40 -4.83 -10.10
N ARG A 75 -12.40 -4.14 -10.62
CA ARG A 75 -13.35 -4.69 -11.58
C ARG A 75 -13.15 -4.04 -12.94
N ASN A 76 -13.01 -4.85 -13.98
CA ASN A 76 -13.16 -4.39 -15.35
C ASN A 76 -14.66 -4.20 -15.65
N ALA A 77 -15.09 -2.95 -15.81
CA ALA A 77 -16.45 -2.57 -16.14
C ALA A 77 -16.60 -2.14 -17.61
N GLY A 78 -15.52 -2.22 -18.39
CA GLY A 78 -15.47 -1.91 -19.81
C GLY A 78 -15.68 -3.15 -20.69
N GLN A 79 -15.47 -2.94 -21.99
CA GLN A 79 -15.54 -4.01 -23.01
C GLN A 79 -14.15 -4.60 -23.31
N ASP A 80 -13.09 -3.81 -23.13
CA ASP A 80 -11.72 -4.20 -23.44
C ASP A 80 -10.97 -4.69 -22.21
N ALA A 81 -10.11 -5.69 -22.38
CA ALA A 81 -9.18 -6.09 -21.33
C ALA A 81 -8.18 -4.97 -21.03
N PHE A 82 -7.79 -4.82 -19.77
CA PHE A 82 -6.71 -3.94 -19.36
C PHE A 82 -5.76 -4.65 -18.38
N ALA A 83 -4.49 -4.25 -18.44
CA ALA A 83 -3.50 -4.64 -17.44
C ALA A 83 -3.44 -3.58 -16.34
N PHE A 84 -3.12 -3.99 -15.12
CA PHE A 84 -2.90 -3.07 -14.01
C PHE A 84 -1.89 -3.64 -13.02
N ALA A 85 -1.32 -2.75 -12.23
CA ALA A 85 -0.65 -3.09 -10.98
C ALA A 85 -1.31 -2.31 -9.84
N ALA A 86 -1.32 -2.89 -8.65
CA ALA A 86 -1.84 -2.27 -7.43
C ALA A 86 -0.93 -2.62 -6.25
N ALA A 87 -0.84 -1.71 -5.29
CA ALA A 87 -0.14 -1.92 -4.04
C ALA A 87 -0.87 -1.18 -2.92
N LEU A 88 -0.88 -1.76 -1.72
CA LEU A 88 -1.24 -1.06 -0.51
C LEU A 88 0.07 -0.60 0.15
N HIS A 89 0.43 0.66 -0.12
CA HIS A 89 1.72 1.22 0.30
C HIS A 89 1.68 1.63 1.78
N THR A 90 1.64 0.63 2.66
CA THR A 90 1.35 0.81 4.08
C THR A 90 2.58 1.35 4.81
N TYR A 91 2.43 2.46 5.54
CA TYR A 91 3.49 3.02 6.40
C TYR A 91 3.26 2.51 7.83
N HIS A 92 4.14 1.63 8.32
CA HIS A 92 4.07 1.13 9.68
C HIS A 92 4.91 1.99 10.61
N LEU A 93 4.29 2.57 11.63
CA LEU A 93 4.98 3.28 12.69
C LEU A 93 5.85 2.32 13.50
N VAL A 94 7.11 2.69 13.70
CA VAL A 94 8.10 1.96 14.51
C VAL A 94 8.83 2.90 15.48
N GLY A 95 9.48 2.33 16.49
CA GLY A 95 10.28 3.06 17.47
C GLY A 95 11.56 3.66 16.86
N ASP A 96 12.37 2.80 16.25
CA ASP A 96 13.58 3.16 15.50
C ASP A 96 13.87 2.10 14.43
N ILE A 97 13.97 2.53 13.17
CA ILE A 97 14.19 1.67 11.99
C ILE A 97 15.41 0.74 12.14
N GLU A 98 16.46 1.18 12.83
CA GLU A 98 17.68 0.36 13.03
C GLU A 98 17.43 -0.88 13.90
N THR A 99 16.38 -0.83 14.73
CA THR A 99 15.99 -1.92 15.63
C THR A 99 14.93 -2.85 15.03
N VAL A 100 14.34 -2.45 13.90
CA VAL A 100 13.30 -3.20 13.22
C VAL A 100 13.87 -4.46 12.57
N ARG A 101 13.12 -5.55 12.66
CA ARG A 101 13.40 -6.80 11.95
C ARG A 101 12.18 -7.24 11.16
N ILE A 102 12.40 -7.71 9.94
CA ILE A 102 11.33 -8.21 9.06
C ILE A 102 11.64 -9.65 8.68
N ASN A 103 10.70 -10.55 8.98
CA ASN A 103 10.78 -11.96 8.64
C ASN A 103 9.75 -12.32 7.56
N GLY A 104 10.12 -13.25 6.68
CA GLY A 104 9.23 -13.84 5.66
C GLY A 104 9.30 -13.19 4.27
N VAL A 105 9.97 -12.05 4.12
CA VAL A 105 10.23 -11.44 2.80
C VAL A 105 11.35 -12.16 2.06
N GLU A 106 12.31 -12.74 2.80
CA GLU A 106 13.38 -13.58 2.28
C GLU A 106 13.75 -14.68 3.30
N ARG A 107 14.77 -15.49 2.98
CA ARG A 107 15.19 -16.62 3.82
C ARG A 107 15.75 -16.17 5.17
N GLU A 108 16.47 -15.05 5.18
CA GLU A 108 17.12 -14.50 6.36
C GLU A 108 16.28 -13.35 6.93
N GLU A 109 16.46 -13.06 8.20
CA GLU A 109 15.82 -11.92 8.84
C GLU A 109 16.39 -10.61 8.25
N LEU A 110 15.52 -9.77 7.73
CA LEU A 110 15.90 -8.48 7.18
C LEU A 110 16.05 -7.44 8.29
N ALA A 111 17.18 -6.74 8.30
CA ALA A 111 17.42 -5.53 9.09
C ALA A 111 17.69 -4.34 8.16
N ILE A 112 17.13 -3.18 8.48
CA ILE A 112 17.27 -1.96 7.67
C ILE A 112 18.20 -1.00 8.40
N THR A 113 19.34 -0.67 7.80
CA THR A 113 20.38 0.19 8.42
C THR A 113 20.59 1.49 7.64
N GLY A 114 19.62 1.90 6.82
CA GLY A 114 19.70 3.09 5.97
C GLY A 114 18.61 3.06 4.90
N LYS A 115 18.86 3.74 3.77
CA LYS A 115 17.97 3.69 2.61
C LYS A 115 17.77 2.24 2.16
N PHE A 116 16.50 1.88 1.95
CA PHE A 116 16.10 0.56 1.51
C PHE A 116 14.92 0.67 0.56
N ASP A 117 14.97 -0.03 -0.57
CA ASP A 117 13.91 -0.08 -1.56
C ASP A 117 14.02 -1.40 -2.31
N HIS A 118 13.23 -2.38 -1.91
CA HIS A 118 13.29 -3.72 -2.49
C HIS A 118 11.89 -4.31 -2.74
N VAL A 119 11.72 -4.91 -3.91
CA VAL A 119 10.53 -5.67 -4.28
C VAL A 119 10.86 -7.16 -4.15
N TYR A 120 10.17 -7.84 -3.25
CA TYR A 120 10.24 -9.28 -3.07
C TYR A 120 9.10 -9.93 -3.84
N GLU A 121 9.42 -10.70 -4.88
CA GLU A 121 8.44 -11.36 -5.73
C GLU A 121 8.02 -12.72 -5.14
N GLY A 122 6.72 -13.03 -5.21
CA GLY A 122 6.21 -14.36 -4.82
C GLY A 122 6.40 -14.72 -3.34
N VAL A 123 6.26 -13.75 -2.44
CA VAL A 123 6.38 -13.96 -0.99
C VAL A 123 5.26 -14.87 -0.46
N THR A 124 5.59 -15.72 0.51
CA THR A 124 4.59 -16.59 1.16
C THR A 124 4.26 -16.00 2.54
N PRO A 125 3.06 -15.42 2.74
CA PRO A 125 2.65 -14.89 4.03
C PRO A 125 2.46 -16.01 5.09
N PRO A 126 2.50 -15.69 6.38
CA PRO A 126 2.60 -14.34 6.94
C PRO A 126 4.02 -13.76 6.93
N LEU A 127 4.10 -12.44 6.78
CA LEU A 127 5.30 -11.67 7.12
C LEU A 127 5.20 -11.23 8.58
N ALA A 128 6.33 -11.02 9.24
CA ALA A 128 6.38 -10.47 10.58
C ALA A 128 7.28 -9.23 10.63
N LEU A 129 6.70 -8.11 11.04
CA LEU A 129 7.40 -6.87 11.36
C LEU A 129 7.60 -6.82 12.88
N ILE A 130 8.84 -6.80 13.32
CA ILE A 130 9.22 -6.86 14.73
C ILE A 130 9.90 -5.53 15.11
N ASP A 131 9.37 -4.89 16.16
CA ASP A 131 9.89 -3.66 16.74
C ASP A 131 10.06 -3.86 18.25
N GLY A 132 11.30 -4.13 18.67
CA GLY A 132 11.62 -4.52 20.04
C GLY A 132 10.86 -5.78 20.49
N GLY A 133 9.95 -5.61 21.45
CA GLY A 133 9.11 -6.70 21.98
C GLY A 133 7.74 -6.85 21.31
N VAL A 134 7.42 -6.01 20.32
CA VAL A 134 6.13 -6.00 19.62
C VAL A 134 6.30 -6.63 18.24
N MET A 135 5.33 -7.48 17.86
CA MET A 135 5.29 -8.09 16.53
C MET A 135 3.95 -7.79 15.85
N LEU A 136 4.02 -7.19 14.67
CA LEU A 136 2.90 -7.06 13.74
C LEU A 136 2.98 -8.19 12.70
N THR A 137 1.91 -8.95 12.55
CA THR A 137 1.79 -9.95 11.48
C THR A 137 1.11 -9.31 10.26
N VAL A 138 1.76 -9.36 9.10
CA VAL A 138 1.19 -8.93 7.83
C VAL A 138 0.76 -10.16 7.04
N ARG A 139 -0.51 -10.23 6.66
CA ARG A 139 -1.06 -11.27 5.80
C ARG A 139 -1.60 -10.62 4.53
N GLN A 140 -1.36 -11.27 3.40
CA GLN A 140 -1.85 -10.84 2.10
C GLN A 140 -2.49 -12.01 1.36
N GLU A 141 -3.52 -11.69 0.58
CA GLU A 141 -4.19 -12.62 -0.34
C GLU A 141 -4.45 -11.86 -1.64
N GLY A 142 -4.27 -12.52 -2.79
CA GLY A 142 -4.38 -11.89 -4.11
C GLY A 142 -3.18 -11.02 -4.53
N PHE A 143 -2.43 -10.47 -3.57
CA PHE A 143 -1.11 -9.89 -3.78
C PHE A 143 -0.03 -10.95 -3.62
N SER A 144 0.88 -11.06 -4.58
CA SER A 144 1.97 -12.05 -4.57
C SER A 144 3.32 -11.45 -4.15
N ASP A 145 3.47 -10.14 -4.25
CA ASP A 145 4.73 -9.44 -3.97
C ASP A 145 4.62 -8.64 -2.67
N ALA A 146 5.76 -8.34 -2.05
CA ALA A 146 5.88 -7.39 -0.96
C ALA A 146 6.97 -6.35 -1.28
N VAL A 147 6.80 -5.13 -0.80
CA VAL A 147 7.76 -4.05 -1.03
C VAL A 147 8.21 -3.53 0.32
N VAL A 148 9.50 -3.67 0.60
CA VAL A 148 10.08 -3.08 1.80
C VAL A 148 10.76 -1.78 1.41
N TRP A 149 10.33 -0.67 2.02
CA TRP A 149 10.87 0.65 1.71
C TRP A 149 11.10 1.51 2.94
N ASN A 150 12.24 2.19 2.94
CA ASN A 150 12.59 3.29 3.82
C ASN A 150 13.50 4.26 3.05
N PRO A 151 13.22 5.58 3.04
CA PRO A 151 14.01 6.52 2.24
C PRO A 151 15.44 6.69 2.75
N GLY A 152 15.71 6.43 4.03
CA GLY A 152 16.94 6.87 4.69
C GLY A 152 17.03 8.38 4.84
N ALA A 153 18.09 8.87 5.47
CA ALA A 153 18.25 10.28 5.83
C ALA A 153 18.29 11.22 4.61
N ASP A 154 19.11 10.90 3.60
CA ASP A 154 19.36 11.80 2.48
C ASP A 154 18.09 12.02 1.62
N ASP A 155 17.36 10.94 1.31
CA ASP A 155 16.12 11.04 0.54
C ASP A 155 14.99 11.67 1.39
N ALA A 156 14.93 11.39 2.70
CA ALA A 156 13.95 12.02 3.58
C ALA A 156 14.12 13.55 3.62
N ALA A 157 15.35 14.04 3.74
CA ALA A 157 15.66 15.48 3.70
C ALA A 157 15.33 16.14 2.34
N ALA A 158 15.20 15.35 1.26
CA ALA A 158 14.80 15.83 -0.05
C ALA A 158 13.27 15.82 -0.27
N LEU A 159 12.50 15.16 0.59
CA LEU A 159 11.05 15.10 0.52
C LEU A 159 10.44 16.33 1.20
N SER A 160 9.69 17.13 0.45
CA SER A 160 9.07 18.36 0.96
C SER A 160 7.93 18.12 1.95
N ASP A 161 7.39 16.91 1.98
CA ASP A 161 6.23 16.49 2.77
C ASP A 161 6.61 15.53 3.91
N MET A 162 7.89 15.43 4.25
CA MET A 162 8.43 14.58 5.32
C MET A 162 9.43 15.37 6.15
N ALA A 163 9.48 15.15 7.47
CA ALA A 163 10.52 15.73 8.30
C ALA A 163 11.84 14.94 8.17
N ASP A 164 12.99 15.61 8.27
CA ASP A 164 14.33 15.04 8.04
C ASP A 164 14.60 13.72 8.81
N GLU A 165 14.11 13.61 10.05
CA GLU A 165 14.31 12.44 10.93
C GLU A 165 13.15 11.44 10.93
N GLU A 166 12.08 11.70 10.15
CA GLU A 166 10.86 10.90 10.17
C GLU A 166 11.08 9.50 9.58
N TYR A 167 12.07 9.33 8.70
CA TYR A 167 12.47 8.01 8.17
C TYR A 167 12.82 7.01 9.27
N ARG A 168 13.27 7.47 10.44
CA ARG A 168 13.59 6.57 11.56
C ARG A 168 12.36 5.95 12.21
N ARG A 169 11.19 6.51 11.94
CA ARG A 169 9.93 6.22 12.63
C ARG A 169 8.96 5.41 11.80
N PHE A 170 9.31 5.02 10.58
CA PHE A 170 8.46 4.13 9.80
C PHE A 170 9.24 3.14 8.94
N VAL A 171 8.56 2.07 8.56
CA VAL A 171 8.95 1.23 7.43
C VAL A 171 7.71 0.96 6.59
N CYS A 172 7.87 0.94 5.27
CA CYS A 172 6.84 0.44 4.38
C CYS A 172 7.05 -1.05 4.17
N VAL A 173 5.95 -1.82 4.29
CA VAL A 173 5.88 -3.26 4.00
C VAL A 173 4.59 -3.53 3.21
#